data_AF-A0A9Q0SE72-F1
#
_entry.id   AF-A0A9Q0SE72-F1
#
_cell.length_a   1.000
_cell.length_b   1.000
_cell.length_c   1.000
_cell.angle_alpha   90.00
_cell.angle_beta   90.00
_cell.angle_gamma   90.00
#
_symmetry.space_group_name_H-M   'P 1'
#
loop_
_entity.id
_entity.type
_entity.pdbx_description
1 polymer ?
#
loop_
_entity_poly.entity_id
_entity_poly.type
_entity_poly.pdbx_seq_one_letter_code
_entity_poly.pdbx_strand_id
1 'polypeptide(L)'
;MAEMMLKASRMLSALLFVSSLLPCVHGEPQVPCYFIFGDSLFDNGNNNLLLNLAKVNYLPYGIDFPRGPTGRFSNGRNIGDAIAELLGFQGYIPSLNQAIVANNVLKGVNYASGGAGIRKETGRQEGDLVPMDEQLQNHRTIVSRITRMLGSKDSALKYLNKCIYTVDMGNNDYINNYFVPQFYSTSRQYNVDEYATALIQQYSEQLKSLYDAGARKIAVMGLVRGGCLPLSLATFGTDGSPCVEMINNAEQIFNNKLLSLINNLNANLSDARFTFINLFQIDGESAQGFNITRRWLLQSN
;
A
#
# COMPACT_ATOMS: atom_id res chain seq x y z
N MET A 1 -48.18 -33.61 -17.95
CA MET A 1 -47.46 -32.33 -17.70
C MET A 1 -47.32 -31.99 -16.21
N ALA A 2 -48.41 -31.95 -15.43
CA ALA A 2 -48.36 -31.57 -14.01
C ALA A 2 -47.43 -32.44 -13.13
N GLU A 3 -47.46 -33.77 -13.27
CA GLU A 3 -46.57 -34.67 -12.53
C GLU A 3 -45.08 -34.45 -12.85
N MET A 4 -44.79 -34.13 -14.10
CA MET A 4 -43.43 -33.89 -14.57
C MET A 4 -42.87 -32.59 -13.95
N MET A 5 -43.71 -31.55 -13.83
CA MET A 5 -43.33 -30.30 -13.18
C MET A 5 -43.16 -30.45 -11.66
N LEU A 6 -43.98 -31.27 -11.01
CA LEU A 6 -43.85 -31.55 -9.58
C LEU A 6 -42.56 -32.33 -9.26
N LYS A 7 -42.19 -33.30 -10.10
CA LYS A 7 -40.92 -34.04 -9.99
C LYS A 7 -39.71 -33.12 -10.19
N ALA A 8 -39.77 -32.22 -11.17
CA ALA A 8 -38.71 -31.23 -11.42
C ALA A 8 -38.54 -30.26 -10.25
N SER A 9 -39.64 -29.74 -9.68
CA SER A 9 -39.62 -28.84 -8.52
C SER A 9 -39.03 -29.50 -7.27
N ARG A 10 -39.35 -30.77 -7.02
CA ARG A 10 -38.78 -31.55 -5.91
C ARG A 10 -37.29 -31.83 -6.11
N MET A 11 -36.85 -32.16 -7.33
CA MET A 11 -35.43 -32.33 -7.64
C MET A 11 -34.65 -31.03 -7.46
N LEU A 12 -35.18 -29.90 -7.93
CA LEU A 12 -34.55 -28.59 -7.78
C LEU A 12 -34.43 -28.17 -6.30
N SER A 13 -35.48 -28.43 -5.52
CA SER A 13 -35.48 -28.15 -4.07
C SER A 13 -34.45 -29.02 -3.34
N ALA A 14 -34.34 -30.31 -3.71
CA ALA A 14 -33.32 -31.19 -3.17
C ALA A 14 -31.89 -30.78 -3.57
N LEU A 15 -31.69 -30.33 -4.82
CA LEU A 15 -30.40 -29.81 -5.30
C LEU A 15 -29.96 -28.54 -4.55
N LEU A 16 -30.87 -27.59 -4.34
CA LEU A 16 -30.61 -26.37 -3.56
C LEU A 16 -30.33 -26.68 -2.08
N PHE A 17 -31.04 -27.66 -1.51
CA PHE A 17 -30.78 -28.12 -0.15
C PHE A 17 -29.41 -28.78 -0.03
N VAL A 18 -29.05 -29.66 -0.98
CA VAL A 18 -27.72 -30.29 -1.02
C VAL A 18 -26.61 -29.27 -1.27
N SER A 19 -26.81 -28.25 -2.10
CA SER A 19 -25.82 -27.17 -2.28
C SER A 19 -25.62 -26.32 -1.03
N SER A 20 -26.67 -26.14 -0.22
CA SER A 20 -26.58 -25.45 1.08
C SER A 20 -25.95 -26.29 2.19
N LEU A 21 -25.88 -27.61 2.01
CA LEU A 21 -25.24 -28.56 2.93
C LEU A 21 -23.77 -28.83 2.61
N LEU A 22 -23.27 -28.39 1.44
CA LEU A 22 -21.84 -28.40 1.17
C LEU A 22 -21.17 -27.42 2.13
N PRO A 23 -20.26 -27.88 3.02
CA PRO A 23 -19.43 -26.96 3.77
C PRO A 23 -18.67 -26.12 2.75
N CYS A 24 -18.91 -24.82 2.72
CA CYS A 24 -18.04 -23.93 1.99
C CYS A 24 -16.69 -23.97 2.70
N VAL A 25 -15.77 -24.80 2.20
CA VAL A 25 -14.40 -24.90 2.69
C VAL A 25 -13.73 -23.58 2.33
N HIS A 26 -13.82 -22.62 3.25
CA HIS A 26 -13.05 -21.40 3.14
C HIS A 26 -11.61 -21.76 3.47
N GLY A 27 -10.73 -21.69 2.49
CA GLY A 27 -9.29 -21.85 2.73
C GLY A 27 -8.83 -20.81 3.74
N GLU A 28 -8.09 -21.25 4.76
CA GLU A 28 -7.43 -20.34 5.68
C GLU A 28 -6.39 -19.49 4.93
N PRO A 29 -6.19 -18.21 5.30
CA PRO A 29 -5.15 -17.39 4.70
C PRO A 29 -3.77 -18.03 4.84
N GLN A 30 -2.89 -17.81 3.86
CA GLN A 30 -1.53 -18.36 3.84
C GLN A 30 -0.66 -17.85 5.01
N VAL A 31 -1.03 -16.71 5.60
CA VAL A 31 -0.41 -16.12 6.78
C VAL A 31 -1.48 -15.61 7.73
N PRO A 32 -1.24 -15.62 9.06
CA PRO A 32 -2.27 -15.23 10.02
C PRO A 32 -2.63 -13.75 9.97
N CYS A 33 -1.70 -12.89 9.51
CA CYS A 33 -1.94 -11.46 9.40
C CYS A 33 -1.10 -10.75 8.35
N TYR A 34 -1.61 -9.61 7.89
CA TYR A 34 -0.97 -8.76 6.88
C TYR A 34 -1.05 -7.28 7.26
N PHE A 35 0.10 -6.66 7.49
CA PHE A 35 0.23 -5.23 7.80
C PHE A 35 0.77 -4.45 6.60
N ILE A 36 0.20 -3.26 6.36
CA ILE A 36 0.48 -2.47 5.17
C ILE A 36 0.90 -1.07 5.59
N PHE A 37 2.08 -0.65 5.14
CA PHE A 37 2.62 0.69 5.29
C PHE A 37 2.81 1.26 3.90
N GLY A 38 2.50 2.54 3.73
CA GLY A 38 2.84 3.21 2.49
C GLY A 38 2.06 4.48 2.21
N ASP A 39 1.91 4.78 0.93
CA ASP A 39 1.21 5.97 0.47
C ASP A 39 -0.12 5.65 -0.24
N SER A 40 -0.51 6.53 -1.16
CA SER A 40 -1.66 6.41 -2.05
C SER A 40 -1.79 5.06 -2.77
N LEU A 41 -0.69 4.40 -3.14
CA LEU A 41 -0.75 3.10 -3.84
C LEU A 41 -1.35 1.98 -2.97
N PHE A 42 -1.33 2.17 -1.66
CA PHE A 42 -1.84 1.21 -0.67
C PHE A 42 -2.97 1.77 0.20
N ASP A 43 -3.21 3.07 0.23
CA ASP A 43 -4.28 3.68 1.05
C ASP A 43 -5.66 3.12 0.65
N ASN A 44 -6.44 2.76 1.67
CA ASN A 44 -7.78 2.21 1.55
C ASN A 44 -8.85 3.01 2.31
N GLY A 45 -8.50 4.23 2.75
CA GLY A 45 -9.39 5.18 3.41
C GLY A 45 -8.84 5.83 4.67
N ASN A 46 -7.55 5.73 4.99
CA ASN A 46 -6.96 6.43 6.14
C ASN A 46 -7.01 7.96 5.95
N ASN A 47 -6.80 8.45 4.73
CA ASN A 47 -6.91 9.89 4.44
C ASN A 47 -8.31 10.47 4.65
N ASN A 48 -9.37 9.65 4.69
CA ASN A 48 -10.74 10.15 4.80
C ASN A 48 -10.98 10.96 6.08
N LEU A 49 -10.24 10.65 7.15
CA LEU A 49 -10.39 11.27 8.48
C LEU A 49 -9.47 12.47 8.72
N LEU A 50 -8.57 12.78 7.79
CA LEU A 50 -7.59 13.87 7.91
C LEU A 50 -8.14 15.17 7.35
N LEU A 51 -7.61 16.33 7.68
CA LEU A 51 -7.95 17.57 6.96
C LEU A 51 -6.90 17.82 5.87
N ASN A 52 -7.13 17.26 4.68
CA ASN A 52 -6.19 17.34 3.57
C ASN A 52 -6.89 17.38 2.20
N LEU A 53 -6.12 17.76 1.17
CA LEU A 53 -6.49 17.76 -0.24
C LEU A 53 -6.26 16.40 -0.90
N ALA A 54 -5.40 15.56 -0.33
CA ALA A 54 -5.09 14.21 -0.80
C ALA A 54 -6.16 13.17 -0.41
N LYS A 55 -7.45 13.51 -0.55
CA LYS A 55 -8.56 12.55 -0.38
C LYS A 55 -9.11 12.13 -1.72
N VAL A 56 -9.55 10.88 -1.79
CA VAL A 56 -10.14 10.28 -3.00
C VAL A 56 -11.39 9.45 -2.64
N ASN A 57 -12.18 9.93 -1.69
CA ASN A 57 -13.45 9.33 -1.28
C ASN A 57 -14.66 9.89 -2.04
N TYR A 58 -14.47 10.19 -3.32
CA TYR A 58 -15.49 10.72 -4.24
C TYR A 58 -15.29 10.11 -5.64
N LEU A 59 -16.32 10.15 -6.48
CA LEU A 59 -16.24 9.66 -7.87
C LEU A 59 -15.27 10.53 -8.70
N PRO A 60 -14.46 9.95 -9.61
CA PRO A 60 -14.58 8.59 -10.14
C PRO A 60 -13.86 7.50 -9.34
N TYR A 61 -13.20 7.84 -8.22
CA TYR A 61 -12.52 6.84 -7.40
C TYR A 61 -13.51 5.86 -6.78
N GLY A 62 -13.19 4.58 -6.80
CA GLY A 62 -14.06 3.51 -6.32
C GLY A 62 -15.31 3.24 -7.15
N ILE A 63 -15.42 3.77 -8.38
CA ILE A 63 -16.58 3.50 -9.27
C ILE A 63 -16.79 2.01 -9.57
N ASP A 64 -15.72 1.23 -9.64
CA ASP A 64 -15.73 -0.23 -9.84
C ASP A 64 -15.56 -1.00 -8.52
N PHE A 65 -15.45 -0.30 -7.39
CA PHE A 65 -15.37 -0.93 -6.09
C PHE A 65 -16.79 -1.21 -5.56
N PRO A 66 -17.12 -2.42 -5.07
CA PRO A 66 -18.50 -2.75 -4.67
C PRO A 66 -19.13 -1.84 -3.61
N ARG A 67 -18.32 -1.13 -2.81
CA ARG A 67 -18.77 -0.19 -1.77
C ARG A 67 -18.71 1.28 -2.21
N GLY A 68 -18.41 1.55 -3.47
CA GLY A 68 -18.19 2.89 -3.99
C GLY A 68 -16.87 3.53 -3.53
N PRO A 69 -16.79 4.87 -3.49
CA PRO A 69 -15.58 5.59 -3.12
C PRO A 69 -15.16 5.34 -1.65
N THR A 70 -14.12 4.52 -1.45
CA THR A 70 -13.60 4.22 -0.10
C THR A 70 -12.38 5.06 0.31
N GLY A 71 -11.82 5.86 -0.59
CA GLY A 71 -10.50 6.48 -0.39
C GLY A 71 -9.33 5.64 -0.92
N ARG A 72 -9.59 4.70 -1.84
CA ARG A 72 -8.54 4.03 -2.64
C ARG A 72 -8.22 4.92 -3.84
N PHE A 73 -6.95 5.13 -4.13
CA PHE A 73 -6.48 5.93 -5.28
C PHE A 73 -6.58 5.15 -6.60
N SER A 74 -7.77 4.59 -6.85
CA SER A 74 -8.08 3.71 -7.97
C SER A 74 -9.59 3.75 -8.24
N ASN A 75 -10.02 3.31 -9.43
CA ASN A 75 -11.42 3.02 -9.71
C ASN A 75 -11.95 1.84 -8.88
N GLY A 76 -11.08 0.95 -8.40
CA GLY A 76 -11.45 -0.26 -7.70
C GLY A 76 -10.49 -0.62 -6.57
N ARG A 77 -9.92 -1.82 -6.68
CA ARG A 77 -8.93 -2.37 -5.75
C ARG A 77 -7.58 -1.67 -5.92
N ASN A 78 -6.79 -1.64 -4.85
CA ASN A 78 -5.39 -1.24 -4.88
C ASN A 78 -4.45 -2.46 -4.76
N ILE A 79 -3.12 -2.23 -4.71
CA ILE A 79 -2.13 -3.31 -4.66
C ILE A 79 -2.28 -4.15 -3.38
N GLY A 80 -2.50 -3.50 -2.23
CA GLY A 80 -2.70 -4.18 -0.95
C GLY A 80 -3.93 -5.09 -0.94
N ASP A 81 -5.01 -4.68 -1.62
CA ASP A 81 -6.20 -5.52 -1.78
C ASP A 81 -5.93 -6.77 -2.60
N ALA A 82 -5.21 -6.63 -3.72
CA ALA A 82 -4.86 -7.75 -4.58
C ALA A 82 -3.95 -8.75 -3.83
N ILE A 83 -2.97 -8.26 -3.07
CA ILE A 83 -2.11 -9.10 -2.22
C ILE A 83 -2.94 -9.81 -1.15
N ALA A 84 -3.87 -9.11 -0.48
CA ALA A 84 -4.71 -9.72 0.54
C ALA A 84 -5.57 -10.88 -0.03
N GLU A 85 -6.14 -10.72 -1.22
CA GLU A 85 -6.89 -11.78 -1.90
C GLU A 85 -5.99 -12.96 -2.29
N LEU A 86 -4.81 -12.70 -2.84
CA LEU A 86 -3.84 -13.75 -3.20
C LEU A 86 -3.35 -14.53 -1.97
N LEU A 87 -3.25 -13.86 -0.82
CA LEU A 87 -2.94 -14.50 0.47
C LEU A 87 -4.13 -15.26 1.07
N GLY A 88 -5.32 -15.24 0.46
CA GLY A 88 -6.50 -15.98 0.89
C GLY A 88 -7.31 -15.30 2.01
N PHE A 89 -7.10 -14.01 2.26
CA PHE A 89 -7.90 -13.31 3.27
C PHE A 89 -9.35 -13.12 2.81
N GLN A 90 -10.31 -13.42 3.71
CA GLN A 90 -11.71 -13.10 3.49
C GLN A 90 -11.93 -11.58 3.58
N GLY A 91 -12.02 -10.93 2.42
CA GLY A 91 -12.11 -9.47 2.31
C GLY A 91 -10.79 -8.76 2.61
N TYR A 92 -10.80 -7.44 2.44
CA TYR A 92 -9.61 -6.59 2.48
C TYR A 92 -9.08 -6.37 3.91
N ILE A 93 -7.79 -6.01 4.01
CA ILE A 93 -7.20 -5.55 5.27
C ILE A 93 -7.82 -4.18 5.61
N PRO A 94 -8.32 -3.96 6.83
CA PRO A 94 -9.00 -2.72 7.21
C PRO A 94 -8.03 -1.54 7.34
N SER A 95 -8.52 -0.31 7.08
CA SER A 95 -7.84 0.92 7.52
C SER A 95 -7.67 0.94 9.04
N LEU A 96 -6.79 1.80 9.58
CA LEU A 96 -6.53 1.90 11.01
C LEU A 96 -7.82 2.13 11.82
N ASN A 97 -8.63 3.10 11.42
CA ASN A 97 -9.88 3.41 12.12
C ASN A 97 -10.87 2.24 12.08
N GLN A 98 -11.04 1.60 10.91
CA GLN A 98 -11.92 0.43 10.78
C GLN A 98 -11.46 -0.73 11.67
N ALA A 99 -10.15 -1.00 11.74
CA ALA A 99 -9.59 -2.06 12.56
C ALA A 99 -9.83 -1.80 14.06
N ILE A 100 -9.67 -0.55 14.49
CA ILE A 100 -9.87 -0.13 15.88
C ILE A 100 -11.33 -0.28 16.29
N VAL A 101 -12.25 0.23 15.47
CA VAL A 101 -13.71 0.21 15.71
C VAL A 101 -14.23 -1.23 15.73
N ALA A 102 -13.80 -2.06 14.79
CA ALA A 102 -14.21 -3.47 14.73
C ALA A 102 -13.53 -4.35 15.80
N ASN A 103 -12.56 -3.83 16.55
CA ASN A 103 -11.69 -4.60 17.46
C ASN A 103 -11.04 -5.82 16.78
N ASN A 104 -10.77 -5.73 15.47
CA ASN A 104 -10.23 -6.84 14.67
C ASN A 104 -8.88 -6.43 14.09
N VAL A 105 -7.88 -6.38 14.97
CA VAL A 105 -6.50 -5.99 14.61
C VAL A 105 -5.59 -7.19 14.36
N LEU A 106 -6.02 -8.40 14.76
CA LEU A 106 -5.23 -9.62 14.61
C LEU A 106 -5.01 -9.97 13.14
N LYS A 107 -6.03 -9.81 12.27
CA LYS A 107 -5.90 -10.05 10.82
C LYS A 107 -4.92 -9.10 10.13
N GLY A 108 -4.57 -7.99 10.77
CA GLY A 108 -3.69 -6.96 10.23
C GLY A 108 -4.39 -5.62 10.02
N VAL A 109 -3.61 -4.61 9.68
CA VAL A 109 -4.06 -3.22 9.56
C VAL A 109 -3.32 -2.55 8.41
N ASN A 110 -4.04 -1.73 7.66
CA ASN A 110 -3.49 -0.85 6.66
C ASN A 110 -3.30 0.56 7.24
N TYR A 111 -2.04 0.99 7.31
CA TYR A 111 -1.61 2.30 7.81
C TYR A 111 -1.32 3.30 6.70
N ALA A 112 -1.37 2.87 5.43
CA ALA A 112 -0.97 3.69 4.30
C ALA A 112 -1.81 4.96 4.15
N SER A 113 -1.19 6.06 3.76
CA SER A 113 -1.81 7.39 3.71
C SER A 113 -1.37 8.13 2.45
N GLY A 114 -2.31 8.49 1.58
CA GLY A 114 -2.04 9.22 0.35
C GLY A 114 -1.23 10.49 0.57
N GLY A 115 -0.17 10.71 -0.22
CA GLY A 115 0.74 11.88 -0.13
C GLY A 115 1.87 11.73 0.90
N ALA A 116 1.83 10.70 1.75
CA ALA A 116 2.86 10.46 2.76
C ALA A 116 4.22 10.06 2.16
N GLY A 117 5.29 10.38 2.88
CA GLY A 117 6.65 9.98 2.54
C GLY A 117 7.43 9.38 3.70
N ILE A 118 8.69 9.07 3.42
CA ILE A 118 9.71 8.65 4.38
C ILE A 118 9.95 9.79 5.38
N ARG A 119 10.05 11.03 4.87
CA ARG A 119 10.25 12.23 5.69
C ARG A 119 8.92 12.80 6.18
N LYS A 120 8.94 13.37 7.37
CA LYS A 120 7.73 13.88 8.06
C LYS A 120 7.09 15.06 7.34
N GLU A 121 7.91 15.90 6.72
CA GLU A 121 7.50 17.12 6.02
C GLU A 121 6.97 16.86 4.61
N THR A 122 7.28 15.71 4.00
CA THR A 122 6.85 15.38 2.65
C THR A 122 5.33 15.44 2.50
N GLY A 123 4.84 16.09 1.44
CA GLY A 123 3.41 16.18 1.11
C GLY A 123 2.60 17.15 1.98
N ARG A 124 3.18 17.79 3.01
CA ARG A 124 2.45 18.65 3.95
C ARG A 124 1.80 19.89 3.32
N GLN A 125 2.18 20.28 2.11
CA GLN A 125 1.45 21.31 1.34
C GLN A 125 -0.01 20.91 1.05
N GLU A 126 -0.30 19.61 1.08
CA GLU A 126 -1.64 19.06 0.86
C GLU A 126 -2.48 18.98 2.15
N GLY A 127 -1.90 19.30 3.32
CA GLY A 127 -2.56 19.28 4.62
C GLY A 127 -2.08 18.16 5.55
N ASP A 128 -2.99 17.63 6.35
CA ASP A 128 -2.68 16.57 7.32
C ASP A 128 -2.43 15.22 6.64
N LEU A 129 -1.30 14.59 6.95
CA LEU A 129 -0.89 13.29 6.42
C LEU A 129 -0.36 12.40 7.56
N VAL A 130 -0.34 11.09 7.34
CA VAL A 130 0.30 10.11 8.25
C VAL A 130 1.63 9.65 7.64
N PRO A 131 2.74 10.37 7.85
CA PRO A 131 4.06 10.00 7.34
C PRO A 131 4.56 8.69 7.96
N MET A 132 5.61 8.09 7.38
CA MET A 132 6.09 6.77 7.77
C MET A 132 6.35 6.61 9.28
N ASP A 133 6.95 7.60 9.94
CA ASP A 133 7.17 7.57 11.40
C ASP A 133 5.87 7.48 12.20
N GLU A 134 4.80 8.14 11.73
CA GLU A 134 3.49 8.09 12.37
C GLU A 134 2.78 6.76 12.09
N GLN A 135 2.94 6.18 10.89
CA GLN A 135 2.45 4.83 10.59
C GLN A 135 3.12 3.79 11.50
N LEU A 136 4.43 3.91 11.74
CA LEU A 136 5.16 3.07 12.69
C LEU A 136 4.66 3.24 14.12
N GLN A 137 4.37 4.47 14.54
CA GLN A 137 3.81 4.72 15.87
C GLN A 137 2.41 4.10 16.02
N ASN A 138 1.57 4.21 14.99
CA ASN A 138 0.28 3.54 14.94
C ASN A 138 0.44 2.02 15.04
N HIS A 139 1.43 1.45 14.34
CA HIS A 139 1.72 0.03 14.43
C HIS A 139 2.14 -0.41 15.84
N ARG A 140 3.01 0.34 16.53
CA ARG A 140 3.40 0.06 17.93
C ARG A 140 2.20 0.05 18.88
N THR A 141 1.24 0.96 18.67
CA THR A 141 -0.04 0.95 19.39
C THR A 141 -0.84 -0.34 19.12
N ILE A 142 -0.90 -0.77 17.85
CA ILE A 142 -1.58 -2.01 17.47
C ILE A 142 -0.88 -3.25 18.03
N VAL A 143 0.45 -3.32 17.99
CA VAL A 143 1.23 -4.41 18.61
C VAL A 143 0.97 -4.49 20.11
N SER A 144 0.86 -3.35 20.79
CA SER A 144 0.49 -3.30 22.21
C SER A 144 -0.91 -3.85 22.46
N ARG A 145 -1.87 -3.58 21.56
CA ARG A 145 -3.22 -4.16 21.63
C ARG A 145 -3.21 -5.67 21.39
N ILE A 146 -2.48 -6.14 20.37
CA ILE A 146 -2.29 -7.57 20.08
C ILE A 146 -1.65 -8.28 21.29
N THR A 147 -0.66 -7.66 21.92
CA THR A 147 -0.01 -8.18 23.13
C THR A 147 -1.00 -8.41 24.26
N ARG A 148 -1.92 -7.46 24.50
CA ARG A 148 -2.99 -7.64 25.49
C ARG A 148 -3.95 -8.78 25.10
N MET A 149 -4.32 -8.88 23.82
CA MET A 149 -5.22 -9.91 23.33
C MET A 149 -4.62 -11.33 23.43
N LEU A 150 -3.31 -11.45 23.21
CA LEU A 150 -2.59 -12.73 23.24
C LEU A 150 -1.96 -13.04 24.61
N GLY A 151 -2.14 -12.16 25.59
CA GLY A 151 -1.77 -12.37 27.00
C GLY A 151 -0.30 -12.18 27.35
N SER A 152 0.62 -12.15 26.38
CA SER A 152 2.05 -11.91 26.66
C SER A 152 2.79 -11.33 25.46
N LYS A 153 3.94 -10.69 25.72
CA LYS A 153 4.85 -10.19 24.69
C LYS A 153 5.39 -11.34 23.83
N ASP A 154 5.73 -12.47 24.43
CA ASP A 154 6.26 -13.63 23.71
C ASP A 154 5.23 -14.25 22.77
N SER A 155 3.96 -14.35 23.21
CA SER A 155 2.86 -14.80 22.36
C SER A 155 2.65 -13.87 21.18
N ALA A 156 2.71 -12.54 21.40
CA ALA A 156 2.59 -11.55 20.35
C ALA A 156 3.74 -11.62 19.34
N LEU A 157 4.99 -11.71 19.81
CA LEU A 157 6.15 -11.85 18.92
C LEU A 157 6.05 -13.14 18.09
N LYS A 158 5.70 -14.28 18.69
CA LYS A 158 5.47 -15.54 17.96
C LYS A 158 4.38 -15.44 16.90
N TYR A 159 3.35 -14.61 17.14
CA TYR A 159 2.29 -14.35 16.19
C TYR A 159 2.76 -13.43 15.05
N LEU A 160 3.32 -12.27 15.38
CA LEU A 160 3.76 -11.24 14.43
C LEU A 160 4.88 -11.74 13.51
N ASN A 161 5.79 -12.58 14.00
CA ASN A 161 6.85 -13.20 13.19
C ASN A 161 6.29 -14.03 12.02
N LYS A 162 5.03 -14.51 12.12
CA LYS A 162 4.36 -15.27 11.06
C LYS A 162 3.63 -14.39 10.05
N CYS A 163 3.49 -13.10 10.31
CA CYS A 163 2.75 -12.19 9.44
C CYS A 163 3.60 -11.65 8.30
N ILE A 164 2.93 -11.12 7.28
CA ILE A 164 3.57 -10.39 6.18
C ILE A 164 3.40 -8.90 6.37
N TYR A 165 4.40 -8.14 5.94
CA TYR A 165 4.45 -6.70 5.96
C TYR A 165 4.77 -6.21 4.56
N THR A 166 4.03 -5.23 4.04
CA THR A 166 4.41 -4.47 2.84
C THR A 166 4.70 -3.04 3.22
N VAL A 167 5.75 -2.46 2.65
CA VAL A 167 6.16 -1.07 2.88
C VAL A 167 6.43 -0.41 1.53
N ASP A 168 5.69 0.65 1.24
CA ASP A 168 5.76 1.40 -0.03
C ASP A 168 5.86 2.91 0.24
N MET A 169 7.08 3.43 0.23
CA MET A 169 7.37 4.81 0.61
C MET A 169 8.51 5.37 -0.21
N GLY A 170 8.41 6.65 -0.59
CA GLY A 170 9.52 7.42 -1.16
C GLY A 170 9.19 8.18 -2.44
N ASN A 171 8.15 7.79 -3.21
CA ASN A 171 7.81 8.51 -4.44
C ASN A 171 7.42 9.97 -4.12
N ASN A 172 6.61 10.18 -3.08
CA ASN A 172 6.23 11.52 -2.62
C ASN A 172 7.42 12.36 -2.14
N ASP A 173 8.49 11.76 -1.60
CA ASP A 173 9.69 12.49 -1.20
C ASP A 173 10.38 13.14 -2.42
N TYR A 174 10.17 12.61 -3.62
CA TYR A 174 10.58 13.25 -4.87
C TYR A 174 9.50 14.20 -5.42
N ILE A 175 8.32 13.67 -5.77
CA ILE A 175 7.31 14.42 -6.54
C ILE A 175 6.53 15.45 -5.71
N ASN A 176 6.46 15.26 -4.40
CA ASN A 176 5.73 16.09 -3.45
C ASN A 176 6.66 16.74 -2.40
N ASN A 177 7.98 16.73 -2.64
CA ASN A 177 8.96 17.42 -1.81
C ASN A 177 10.17 17.93 -2.61
N TYR A 178 11.10 17.06 -3.03
CA TYR A 178 12.36 17.47 -3.67
C TYR A 178 12.17 18.34 -4.92
N PHE A 179 11.25 17.94 -5.80
CA PHE A 179 10.94 18.67 -7.04
C PHE A 179 9.87 19.75 -6.88
N VAL A 180 9.58 20.16 -5.63
CA VAL A 180 8.55 21.16 -5.31
C VAL A 180 9.17 22.34 -4.51
N PRO A 181 10.12 23.09 -5.11
CA PRO A 181 10.95 24.07 -4.40
C PRO A 181 10.19 25.31 -3.91
N GLN A 182 8.94 25.50 -4.34
CA GLN A 182 8.05 26.56 -3.86
C GLN A 182 7.54 26.29 -2.43
N PHE A 183 7.47 25.02 -2.00
CA PHE A 183 7.05 24.65 -0.66
C PHE A 183 8.22 24.13 0.20
N TYR A 184 9.26 23.58 -0.42
CA TYR A 184 10.36 22.93 0.29
C TYR A 184 11.73 23.50 -0.10
N SER A 185 12.67 23.47 0.86
CA SER A 185 14.07 23.84 0.61
C SER A 185 14.95 22.65 0.25
N THR A 186 14.40 21.46 0.11
CA THR A 186 15.13 20.20 -0.03
C THR A 186 16.12 20.20 -1.18
N SER A 187 15.70 20.57 -2.39
CA SER A 187 16.57 20.66 -3.57
C SER A 187 17.58 21.81 -3.54
N ARG A 188 17.46 22.74 -2.58
CA ARG A 188 18.48 23.76 -2.28
C ARG A 188 19.51 23.27 -1.26
N GLN A 189 19.17 22.26 -0.46
CA GLN A 189 20.02 21.71 0.60
C GLN A 189 20.78 20.47 0.16
N TYR A 190 20.20 19.69 -0.75
CA TYR A 190 20.73 18.42 -1.22
C TYR A 190 20.72 18.40 -2.74
N ASN A 191 21.78 17.86 -3.33
CA ASN A 191 21.67 17.29 -4.66
C ASN A 191 20.94 15.92 -4.61
N VAL A 192 20.66 15.34 -5.78
CA VAL A 192 19.84 14.12 -5.89
C VAL A 192 20.47 12.92 -5.15
N ASP A 193 21.79 12.73 -5.23
CA ASP A 193 22.46 11.60 -4.58
C ASP A 193 22.53 11.78 -3.06
N GLU A 194 22.79 13.00 -2.60
CA GLU A 194 22.78 13.36 -1.17
C GLU A 194 21.39 13.15 -0.58
N TYR A 195 20.34 13.56 -1.30
CA TYR A 195 18.96 13.38 -0.86
C TYR A 195 18.57 11.91 -0.81
N ALA A 196 18.90 11.13 -1.85
CA ALA A 196 18.67 9.68 -1.85
C ALA A 196 19.41 9.00 -0.67
N THR A 197 20.63 9.44 -0.37
CA THR A 197 21.40 8.93 0.78
C THR A 197 20.71 9.27 2.11
N ALA A 198 20.23 10.50 2.28
CA ALA A 198 19.50 10.92 3.47
C ALA A 198 18.18 10.14 3.66
N LEU A 199 17.41 9.93 2.59
CA LEU A 199 16.19 9.12 2.62
C LEU A 199 16.49 7.67 3.01
N ILE A 200 17.53 7.06 2.44
CA ILE A 200 17.90 5.66 2.73
C ILE A 200 18.38 5.50 4.17
N GLN A 201 19.09 6.48 4.72
CA GLN A 201 19.49 6.46 6.12
C GLN A 201 18.26 6.45 7.05
N GLN A 202 17.32 7.35 6.84
CA GLN A 202 16.08 7.40 7.64
C GLN A 202 15.23 6.14 7.44
N TYR A 203 15.11 5.67 6.18
CA TYR A 203 14.31 4.49 5.87
C TYR A 203 14.91 3.20 6.47
N SER A 204 16.24 3.12 6.60
CA SER A 204 16.93 2.05 7.32
C SER A 204 16.47 1.96 8.78
N GLU A 205 16.39 3.10 9.47
CA GLU A 205 15.93 3.17 10.86
C GLU A 205 14.45 2.79 10.99
N GLN A 206 13.62 3.26 10.06
CA GLN A 206 12.19 2.94 10.01
C GLN A 206 11.93 1.43 9.76
N LEU A 207 12.66 0.80 8.84
CA LEU A 207 12.58 -0.63 8.57
C LEU A 207 13.09 -1.47 9.76
N LYS A 208 14.17 -1.03 10.43
CA LYS A 208 14.64 -1.65 11.68
C LYS A 208 13.60 -1.54 12.79
N SER A 209 12.88 -0.43 12.89
CA SER A 209 11.78 -0.32 13.85
C SER A 209 10.65 -1.31 13.60
N LEU A 210 10.37 -1.72 12.36
CA LEU A 210 9.41 -2.79 12.08
C LEU A 210 9.95 -4.14 12.55
N TYR A 211 11.22 -4.41 12.28
CA TYR A 211 11.90 -5.60 12.77
C TYR A 211 11.84 -5.70 14.30
N ASP A 212 12.14 -4.60 15.00
CA ASP A 212 12.08 -4.52 16.47
C ASP A 212 10.65 -4.72 17.02
N ALA A 213 9.63 -4.37 16.21
CA ALA A 213 8.23 -4.59 16.53
C ALA A 213 7.75 -6.03 16.26
N GLY A 214 8.62 -6.93 15.77
CA GLY A 214 8.31 -8.34 15.51
C GLY A 214 8.06 -8.68 14.05
N ALA A 215 8.27 -7.76 13.10
CA ALA A 215 8.19 -8.08 11.68
C ALA A 215 9.36 -9.00 11.29
N ARG A 216 9.07 -10.07 10.53
CA ARG A 216 10.09 -10.98 9.97
C ARG A 216 9.97 -11.25 8.48
N LYS A 217 8.84 -10.96 7.86
CA LYS A 217 8.61 -11.11 6.41
C LYS A 217 8.17 -9.76 5.85
N ILE A 218 9.11 -9.00 5.32
CA ILE A 218 8.90 -7.61 4.91
C ILE A 218 9.17 -7.47 3.40
N ALA A 219 8.13 -7.20 2.62
CA ALA A 219 8.26 -6.79 1.23
C ALA A 219 8.38 -5.27 1.17
N VAL A 220 9.51 -4.78 0.66
CA VAL A 220 9.78 -3.34 0.53
C VAL A 220 9.71 -3.00 -0.95
N MET A 221 8.76 -2.14 -1.30
CA MET A 221 8.53 -1.70 -2.65
C MET A 221 9.59 -0.65 -3.02
N GLY A 222 10.24 -0.84 -4.17
CA GLY A 222 10.99 0.23 -4.82
C GLY A 222 10.04 1.24 -5.44
N LEU A 223 10.56 2.44 -5.70
CA LEU A 223 9.80 3.53 -6.30
C LEU A 223 9.33 3.17 -7.71
N VAL A 224 8.11 3.57 -8.06
CA VAL A 224 7.62 3.56 -9.45
C VAL A 224 8.29 4.68 -10.27
N ARG A 225 8.06 4.72 -11.59
CA ARG A 225 8.50 5.82 -12.46
C ARG A 225 7.62 7.06 -12.24
N GLY A 226 7.91 7.84 -11.21
CA GLY A 226 7.20 9.05 -10.85
C GLY A 226 7.19 10.08 -11.99
N GLY A 227 8.22 10.09 -12.83
CA GLY A 227 8.29 10.94 -14.03
C GLY A 227 7.27 10.59 -15.11
N CYS A 228 6.68 9.39 -15.07
CA CYS A 228 5.63 8.97 -16.00
C CYS A 228 4.21 9.26 -15.49
N LEU A 229 4.07 9.75 -14.24
CA LEU A 229 2.77 10.08 -13.67
C LEU A 229 2.16 11.30 -14.37
N PRO A 230 0.82 11.34 -14.59
CA PRO A 230 0.16 12.47 -15.24
C PRO A 230 0.48 13.83 -14.61
N LEU A 231 0.58 13.90 -13.28
CA LEU A 231 0.94 15.12 -12.57
C LEU A 231 2.36 15.61 -12.94
N SER A 232 3.33 14.70 -12.98
CA SER A 232 4.70 15.02 -13.36
C SER A 232 4.78 15.49 -14.82
N LEU A 233 4.11 14.79 -15.74
CA LEU A 233 4.05 15.16 -17.16
C LEU A 233 3.46 16.57 -17.35
N ALA A 234 2.36 16.87 -16.66
CA ALA A 234 1.69 18.16 -16.75
C ALA A 234 2.50 19.32 -16.14
N THR A 235 3.32 19.03 -15.12
CA THR A 235 4.04 20.06 -14.36
C THR A 235 5.40 20.39 -14.96
N PHE A 236 6.17 19.39 -15.40
CA PHE A 236 7.57 19.57 -15.79
C PHE A 236 7.80 19.51 -17.31
N GLY A 237 6.87 18.91 -18.07
CA GLY A 237 7.12 18.58 -19.48
C GLY A 237 8.16 17.47 -19.62
N THR A 238 8.32 16.94 -20.85
CA THR A 238 9.16 15.74 -21.09
C THR A 238 10.33 15.96 -22.03
N ASP A 239 10.49 17.16 -22.60
CA ASP A 239 11.53 17.48 -23.58
C ASP A 239 11.62 16.47 -24.75
N GLY A 240 10.47 15.93 -25.18
CA GLY A 240 10.37 14.94 -26.25
C GLY A 240 10.53 13.48 -25.82
N SER A 241 10.84 13.22 -24.55
CA SER A 241 10.83 11.87 -23.96
C SER A 241 9.41 11.40 -23.63
N PRO A 242 9.20 10.08 -23.43
CA PRO A 242 7.91 9.57 -22.95
C PRO A 242 7.56 9.97 -21.52
N CYS A 243 8.57 10.23 -20.69
CA CYS A 243 8.43 10.59 -19.27
C CYS A 243 9.37 11.75 -18.89
N VAL A 244 9.18 12.30 -17.68
CA VAL A 244 10.09 13.30 -17.08
C VAL A 244 11.35 12.60 -16.56
N GLU A 245 12.37 12.47 -17.41
CA GLU A 245 13.56 11.66 -17.11
C GLU A 245 14.35 12.12 -15.88
N MET A 246 14.38 13.42 -15.58
CA MET A 246 15.05 13.91 -14.37
C MET A 246 14.47 13.34 -13.07
N ILE A 247 13.16 13.07 -13.02
CA ILE A 247 12.51 12.44 -11.87
C ILE A 247 12.85 10.94 -11.83
N ASN A 248 12.68 10.26 -12.97
CA ASN A 248 12.96 8.82 -13.08
C ASN A 248 14.42 8.49 -12.74
N ASN A 249 15.37 9.34 -13.13
CA ASN A 249 16.79 9.17 -12.81
C ASN A 249 17.05 9.32 -11.30
N ALA A 250 16.39 10.28 -10.65
CA ALA A 250 16.50 10.47 -9.21
C ALA A 250 15.94 9.27 -8.42
N GLU A 251 14.79 8.76 -8.83
CA GLU A 251 14.16 7.59 -8.22
C GLU A 251 14.97 6.30 -8.41
N GLN A 252 15.64 6.14 -9.56
CA GLN A 252 16.54 5.00 -9.78
C GLN A 252 17.78 5.04 -8.86
N ILE A 253 18.34 6.22 -8.60
CA ILE A 253 19.45 6.36 -7.64
C ILE A 253 18.99 5.88 -6.25
N PHE A 254 17.79 6.29 -5.82
CA PHE A 254 17.21 5.79 -4.59
C PHE A 254 17.00 4.28 -4.61
N ASN A 255 16.40 3.71 -5.65
CA ASN A 255 16.13 2.27 -5.76
C ASN A 255 17.41 1.42 -5.69
N ASN A 256 18.50 1.89 -6.31
CA ASN A 256 19.80 1.21 -6.23
C ASN A 256 20.36 1.20 -4.79
N LYS A 257 20.25 2.34 -4.09
CA LYS A 257 20.65 2.43 -2.68
C LYS A 257 19.71 1.61 -1.77
N LEU A 258 18.40 1.55 -2.07
CA LEU A 258 17.43 0.73 -1.35
C LEU A 258 17.74 -0.76 -1.49
N LEU A 259 18.04 -1.25 -2.70
CA LEU A 259 18.46 -2.64 -2.90
C LEU A 259 19.71 -2.97 -2.06
N SER A 260 20.65 -2.04 -1.99
CA SER A 260 21.87 -2.18 -1.18
C SER A 260 21.56 -2.23 0.32
N LEU A 261 20.65 -1.38 0.80
CA LEU A 261 20.13 -1.40 2.16
C LEU A 261 19.45 -2.74 2.49
N ILE A 262 18.59 -3.25 1.59
CA ILE A 262 17.89 -4.53 1.78
C ILE A 262 18.87 -5.69 1.90
N ASN A 263 19.93 -5.70 1.07
CA ASN A 263 20.99 -6.70 1.17
C ASN A 263 21.73 -6.59 2.52
N ASN A 264 22.03 -5.38 2.99
CA ASN A 264 22.65 -5.16 4.29
C ASN A 264 21.76 -5.61 5.47
N LEU A 265 20.46 -5.31 5.44
CA LEU A 265 19.50 -5.75 6.46
C LEU A 265 19.44 -7.28 6.52
N ASN A 266 19.33 -7.96 5.38
CA ASN A 266 19.31 -9.42 5.32
C ASN A 266 20.62 -10.07 5.79
N ALA A 267 21.76 -9.41 5.61
CA ALA A 267 23.05 -9.91 6.09
C ALA A 267 23.19 -9.80 7.62
N ASN A 268 22.56 -8.79 8.24
CA ASN A 268 22.72 -8.50 9.67
C ASN A 268 21.55 -9.02 10.53
N LEU A 269 20.37 -9.27 9.95
CA LEU A 269 19.15 -9.67 10.65
C LEU A 269 18.73 -11.07 10.18
N SER A 270 19.45 -12.10 10.63
CA SER A 270 19.36 -13.46 10.10
C SER A 270 18.03 -14.18 10.33
N ASP A 271 17.22 -13.72 11.28
CA ASP A 271 15.89 -14.27 11.56
C ASP A 271 14.77 -13.58 10.75
N ALA A 272 15.08 -12.56 9.96
CA ALA A 272 14.15 -11.83 9.10
C ALA A 272 14.50 -11.95 7.61
N ARG A 273 13.49 -11.70 6.77
CA ARG A 273 13.63 -11.59 5.33
C ARG A 273 13.00 -10.29 4.85
N PHE A 274 13.85 -9.44 4.30
CA PHE A 274 13.47 -8.25 3.54
C PHE A 274 13.54 -8.60 2.05
N THR A 275 12.45 -8.37 1.32
CA THR A 275 12.37 -8.64 -0.12
C THR A 275 12.14 -7.33 -0.84
N PHE A 276 13.09 -6.93 -1.69
CA PHE A 276 12.92 -5.79 -2.57
C PHE A 276 12.01 -6.15 -3.74
N ILE A 277 10.99 -5.33 -4.01
CA ILE A 277 10.09 -5.47 -5.16
C ILE A 277 10.35 -4.31 -6.12
N ASN A 278 10.82 -4.62 -7.32
CA ASN A 278 11.20 -3.62 -8.31
C ASN A 278 9.98 -3.06 -9.07
N LEU A 279 9.20 -2.18 -8.43
CA LEU A 279 8.05 -1.56 -9.09
C LEU A 279 8.44 -0.67 -10.28
N PHE A 280 9.64 -0.08 -10.26
CA PHE A 280 10.17 0.70 -11.38
C PHE A 280 10.21 -0.10 -12.68
N GLN A 281 10.68 -1.35 -12.60
CA GLN A 281 10.71 -2.26 -13.75
C GLN A 281 9.32 -2.77 -14.12
N ILE A 282 8.49 -3.13 -13.13
CA ILE A 282 7.13 -3.64 -13.37
C ILE A 282 6.26 -2.60 -14.08
N ASP A 283 6.32 -1.34 -13.63
CA ASP A 283 5.67 -0.23 -14.32
C ASP A 283 6.28 0.01 -15.72
N GLY A 284 7.59 -0.23 -15.84
CA GLY A 284 8.40 -0.17 -17.06
C GLY A 284 7.97 -1.09 -18.21
N GLU A 285 7.49 -2.29 -17.88
CA GLU A 285 7.06 -3.27 -18.86
C GLU A 285 5.84 -2.73 -19.59
N SER A 286 6.05 -2.41 -20.88
CA SER A 286 5.03 -1.93 -21.81
C SER A 286 3.71 -2.60 -21.51
N ALA A 287 2.66 -1.79 -21.33
CA ALA A 287 1.28 -2.15 -21.08
C ALA A 287 0.71 -3.16 -22.10
N GLN A 288 1.23 -4.39 -22.10
CA GLN A 288 0.81 -5.54 -22.90
C GLN A 288 -0.56 -5.98 -22.37
N GLY A 289 -1.58 -5.17 -22.66
CA GLY A 289 -2.93 -5.38 -22.16
C GLY A 289 -3.80 -4.12 -22.10
N PHE A 290 -3.24 -2.91 -22.09
CA PHE A 290 -4.03 -1.67 -22.04
C PHE A 290 -4.04 -0.98 -23.40
N ASN A 291 -5.10 -1.19 -24.18
CA ASN A 291 -5.27 -0.53 -25.48
C ASN A 291 -5.96 0.85 -25.40
N ILE A 292 -6.54 1.25 -24.26
CA ILE A 292 -7.34 2.49 -24.19
C ILE A 292 -7.40 3.05 -22.76
N THR A 293 -6.67 4.14 -22.47
CA THR A 293 -7.04 5.09 -21.41
C THR A 293 -8.08 6.05 -22.01
N ARG A 294 -9.38 5.73 -21.87
CA ARG A 294 -10.44 6.59 -22.43
C ARG A 294 -10.43 7.96 -21.73
N ARG A 295 -9.97 8.98 -22.45
CA ARG A 295 -10.65 10.26 -22.73
C ARG A 295 -11.62 10.78 -21.63
N TRP A 296 -11.15 10.98 -20.40
CA TRP A 296 -11.92 11.71 -19.37
C TRP A 296 -11.25 13.02 -18.91
N LEU A 297 -10.00 13.28 -19.31
CA LEU A 297 -9.27 14.50 -18.94
C LEU A 297 -9.52 15.72 -19.86
N LEU A 298 -10.47 15.66 -20.81
CA LEU A 298 -10.74 16.75 -21.76
C LEU A 298 -12.18 17.28 -21.74
N GLN A 299 -12.98 16.99 -20.70
CA GLN A 299 -14.36 17.51 -20.58
C GLN A 299 -14.62 18.30 -19.29
N SER A 300 -13.58 18.90 -18.72
CA SER A 300 -13.73 19.91 -17.67
C SER A 300 -12.96 21.17 -18.04
N ASN A 301 -13.50 21.90 -19.01
CA ASN A 301 -13.32 23.34 -19.22
C ASN A 301 -14.68 23.91 -19.62
#